data_AF-A0A933B5Q5-F1
#
_entry.id   AF-A0A933B5Q5-F1
#
_cell.length_a   1.000
_cell.length_b   1.000
_cell.length_c   1.000
_cell.angle_alpha   90.00
_cell.angle_beta   90.00
_cell.angle_gamma   90.00
#
_symmetry.space_group_name_H-M   'P 1'
#
loop_
_entity.id
_entity.type
_entity.pdbx_description
1 polymer ?
#
loop_
_entity_poly.entity_id
_entity_poly.type
_entity_poly.pdbx_seq_one_letter_code
_entity_poly.pdbx_strand_id
1 'polypeptide(L)'
;MKSFFCRLTAAAGMALLALHCISAYAEQIPTLADVPDHPDDRYRIALAGRRAALSEERAALKSKIDQHNQRQAEEGSAEEAELRREGGALRTEMQRHVEASRTFNQAVDAFGRIAAVFAGGLANTRDRGVPLNAPLTNGEGNRSAFNYAKVIDQFRVEQSERYAPGEKTYCNIFAWDVTRALGAEIPHYVIKDDPAGASAVDELGQFKAGAAGREELDVNRTVGWLKEHGPSHGWQRVDARMAQEMANGGHPAVAVWPNPGSGKHGHIAVIRPGSLPLQTGGVAIAQAGRLVLNADHLDAGFNDPELRKPVQYWRHD
;
A
#
# COMPACT_ATOMS: atom_id res chain seq x y z
N MET A 1 -18.35 -54.67 -24.61
CA MET A 1 -18.12 -53.32 -25.20
C MET A 1 -19.04 -52.22 -24.64
N LYS A 2 -20.37 -52.38 -24.55
CA LYS A 2 -21.27 -51.33 -24.00
C LYS A 2 -21.05 -50.98 -22.51
N SER A 3 -20.59 -51.93 -21.69
CA SER A 3 -20.31 -51.72 -20.26
C SER A 3 -19.05 -50.87 -19.98
N PHE A 4 -18.06 -50.92 -20.87
CA PHE A 4 -16.79 -50.20 -20.70
C PHE A 4 -16.95 -48.71 -21.05
N PHE A 5 -17.70 -48.41 -22.11
CA PHE A 5 -18.00 -47.03 -22.53
C PHE A 5 -18.85 -46.24 -21.52
N CYS A 6 -19.72 -46.93 -20.76
CA CYS A 6 -20.58 -46.30 -19.76
C CYS A 6 -19.83 -45.91 -18.46
N ARG A 7 -18.69 -46.57 -18.17
CA ARG A 7 -17.86 -46.26 -16.99
C ARG A 7 -16.89 -45.09 -17.26
N LEU A 8 -16.42 -44.91 -18.49
CA LEU A 8 -15.50 -43.83 -18.85
C LEU A 8 -16.18 -42.44 -18.85
N THR A 9 -17.42 -42.35 -19.34
CA THR A 9 -18.17 -41.08 -19.37
C THR A 9 -18.59 -40.60 -17.97
N ALA A 10 -18.86 -41.54 -17.04
CA ALA A 10 -19.17 -41.20 -15.65
C ALA A 10 -17.95 -40.67 -14.86
N ALA A 11 -16.75 -41.20 -15.13
CA ALA A 11 -15.52 -40.76 -14.47
C ALA A 11 -15.07 -39.38 -14.94
N ALA A 12 -15.14 -39.10 -16.25
CA ALA A 12 -14.82 -37.78 -16.81
C ALA A 12 -15.81 -36.69 -16.36
N GLY A 13 -17.10 -37.02 -16.23
CA GLY A 13 -18.13 -36.11 -15.71
C GLY A 13 -17.94 -35.74 -14.25
N MET A 14 -17.52 -36.69 -13.39
CA MET A 14 -17.23 -36.39 -11.98
C MET A 14 -15.94 -35.57 -11.78
N ALA A 15 -14.93 -35.74 -12.63
CA ALA A 15 -13.72 -34.91 -12.60
C ALA A 15 -14.00 -33.44 -12.98
N LEU A 16 -14.87 -33.21 -13.98
CA LEU A 16 -15.31 -31.86 -14.40
C LEU A 16 -16.19 -31.16 -13.36
N LEU A 17 -17.08 -31.91 -12.69
CA LEU A 17 -17.88 -31.40 -11.55
C LEU A 17 -16.99 -31.07 -10.34
N ALA A 18 -15.99 -31.89 -10.04
CA ALA A 18 -15.02 -31.59 -8.99
C ALA A 18 -14.12 -30.38 -9.33
N LEU A 19 -13.80 -30.14 -10.61
CA LEU A 19 -13.12 -28.92 -11.04
C LEU A 19 -14.00 -27.66 -10.86
N HIS A 20 -15.30 -27.74 -11.16
CA HIS A 20 -16.23 -26.64 -10.94
C HIS A 20 -16.45 -26.34 -9.44
N CYS A 21 -16.48 -27.37 -8.59
CA CYS A 21 -16.58 -27.18 -7.14
C CYS A 21 -15.31 -26.55 -6.51
N ILE A 22 -14.13 -26.82 -7.05
CA ILE A 22 -12.86 -26.22 -6.59
C ILE A 22 -12.71 -24.79 -7.12
N SER A 23 -13.06 -24.55 -8.39
CA SER A 23 -13.09 -23.21 -9.01
C SER A 23 -14.04 -22.24 -8.29
N ALA A 24 -15.20 -22.73 -7.83
CA ALA A 24 -16.20 -21.91 -7.14
C ALA A 24 -15.72 -21.36 -5.78
N TYR A 25 -14.70 -21.96 -5.16
CA TYR A 25 -14.16 -21.52 -3.87
C TYR A 25 -12.95 -20.58 -3.98
N ALA A 26 -12.25 -20.55 -5.13
CA ALA A 26 -11.18 -19.59 -5.40
C ALA A 26 -11.73 -18.17 -5.69
N GLU A 27 -12.93 -18.07 -6.25
CA GLU A 27 -13.64 -16.79 -6.48
C GLU A 27 -14.12 -16.11 -5.18
N GLN A 28 -14.04 -16.82 -4.04
CA GLN A 28 -14.39 -16.30 -2.71
C GLN A 28 -13.16 -16.01 -1.85
N ILE A 29 -12.01 -15.73 -2.45
CA ILE A 29 -10.93 -15.08 -1.71
C ILE A 29 -11.39 -13.65 -1.45
N PRO A 30 -11.65 -13.25 -0.18
CA PRO A 30 -11.92 -11.86 0.12
C PRO A 30 -10.79 -11.05 -0.46
N THR A 31 -11.14 -10.11 -1.32
CA THR A 31 -10.18 -9.14 -1.79
C THR A 31 -9.69 -8.38 -0.56
N LEU A 32 -8.52 -7.77 -0.69
CA LEU A 32 -7.95 -6.97 0.40
C LEU A 32 -8.88 -5.84 0.90
N ALA A 33 -9.89 -5.48 0.09
CA ALA A 33 -10.95 -4.54 0.42
C ALA A 33 -12.02 -5.10 1.38
N ASP A 34 -12.12 -6.42 1.54
CA ASP A 34 -13.07 -7.09 2.41
C ASP A 34 -12.52 -7.32 3.83
N VAL A 35 -11.31 -6.81 4.10
CA VAL A 35 -10.66 -6.89 5.41
C VAL A 35 -11.13 -5.70 6.28
N PRO A 36 -11.80 -5.95 7.41
CA PRO A 36 -12.23 -4.88 8.31
C PRO A 36 -11.03 -4.14 8.92
N ASP A 37 -11.16 -2.83 9.10
CA ASP A 37 -10.11 -1.95 9.67
C ASP A 37 -9.68 -2.39 11.09
N HIS A 38 -10.57 -3.06 11.81
CA HIS A 38 -10.33 -3.62 13.14
C HIS A 38 -10.80 -5.08 13.20
N PRO A 39 -9.94 -6.04 12.84
CA PRO A 39 -10.28 -7.44 12.89
C PRO A 39 -10.36 -7.91 14.34
N ASP A 40 -11.55 -8.33 14.77
CA ASP A 40 -11.74 -8.98 16.05
C ASP A 40 -11.14 -10.41 16.05
N ASP A 41 -11.18 -11.09 17.19
CA ASP A 41 -10.65 -12.45 17.29
C ASP A 41 -11.40 -13.45 16.39
N ARG A 42 -12.66 -13.16 16.02
CA ARG A 42 -13.43 -13.99 15.08
C ARG A 42 -12.87 -13.88 13.68
N TYR A 43 -12.45 -12.69 13.27
CA TYR A 43 -11.79 -12.47 11.99
C TYR A 43 -10.43 -13.18 11.93
N ARG A 44 -9.67 -13.19 13.02
CA ARG A 44 -8.40 -13.93 13.12
C ARG A 44 -8.60 -15.45 13.02
N ILE A 45 -9.62 -15.99 13.69
CA ILE A 45 -10.01 -17.41 13.60
C ILE A 45 -10.44 -17.75 12.17
N ALA A 46 -11.21 -16.88 11.51
CA ALA A 46 -11.62 -17.06 10.11
C ALA A 46 -10.40 -17.09 9.16
N LEU A 47 -9.40 -16.24 9.39
CA LEU A 47 -8.15 -16.23 8.64
C LEU A 47 -7.33 -17.51 8.82
N ALA A 48 -7.20 -18.00 10.06
CA ALA A 48 -6.54 -19.27 10.35
C ALA A 48 -7.26 -20.45 9.68
N GLY A 49 -8.59 -20.47 9.75
CA GLY A 49 -9.42 -21.45 9.05
C GLY A 49 -9.23 -21.42 7.53
N ARG A 50 -9.13 -20.23 6.93
CA ARG A 50 -8.89 -20.09 5.49
C ARG A 50 -7.48 -20.53 5.08
N ARG A 51 -6.47 -20.26 5.90
CA ARG A 51 -5.09 -20.73 5.69
C ARG A 51 -5.02 -22.26 5.69
N ALA A 52 -5.78 -22.90 6.57
CA ALA A 52 -5.92 -24.36 6.58
C ALA A 52 -6.60 -24.88 5.30
N ALA A 53 -7.72 -24.26 4.88
CA ALA A 53 -8.43 -24.65 3.66
C ALA A 53 -7.57 -24.56 2.38
N LEU A 54 -6.82 -23.46 2.20
CA LEU A 54 -5.89 -23.31 1.06
C LEU A 54 -4.78 -24.37 1.07
N SER A 55 -4.32 -24.77 2.26
CA SER A 55 -3.35 -25.84 2.41
C SER A 55 -3.91 -27.20 2.02
N GLU A 56 -5.17 -27.49 2.39
CA GLU A 56 -5.88 -28.71 2.00
C GLU A 56 -6.15 -28.77 0.49
N GLU A 57 -6.57 -27.67 -0.12
CA GLU A 57 -6.78 -27.56 -1.57
C GLU A 57 -5.48 -27.85 -2.34
N ARG A 58 -4.36 -27.29 -1.89
CA ARG A 58 -3.03 -27.55 -2.48
C ARG A 58 -2.63 -29.03 -2.32
N ALA A 59 -2.91 -29.64 -1.18
CA ALA A 59 -2.63 -31.06 -0.96
C ALA A 59 -3.47 -31.93 -1.92
N ALA A 60 -4.75 -31.60 -2.12
CA ALA A 60 -5.63 -32.29 -3.05
C ALA A 60 -5.18 -32.14 -4.51
N LEU A 61 -4.80 -30.93 -4.96
CA LEU A 61 -4.26 -30.71 -6.30
C LEU A 61 -2.96 -31.48 -6.52
N LYS A 62 -2.08 -31.53 -5.51
CA LYS A 62 -0.84 -32.31 -5.58
C LYS A 62 -1.13 -33.79 -5.73
N SER A 63 -2.07 -34.33 -4.95
CA SER A 63 -2.49 -35.73 -5.06
C SER A 63 -3.02 -36.06 -6.46
N LYS A 64 -3.80 -35.17 -7.07
CA LYS A 64 -4.27 -35.33 -8.47
C LYS A 64 -3.14 -35.35 -9.48
N ILE A 65 -2.15 -34.46 -9.34
CA ILE A 65 -0.96 -34.45 -10.21
C ILE A 65 -0.20 -35.78 -10.08
N ASP A 66 -0.05 -36.29 -8.86
CA ASP A 66 0.65 -37.55 -8.62
C ASP A 66 -0.10 -38.74 -9.26
N GLN A 67 -1.44 -38.80 -9.12
CA GLN A 67 -2.28 -39.80 -9.79
C GLN A 67 -2.21 -39.71 -11.31
N HIS A 68 -2.24 -38.49 -11.86
CA HIS A 68 -2.13 -38.26 -13.29
C HIS A 68 -0.77 -38.73 -13.84
N ASN A 69 0.32 -38.44 -13.13
CA ASN A 69 1.66 -38.91 -13.51
C ASN A 69 1.77 -40.43 -13.48
N GLN A 70 1.11 -41.09 -12.52
CA GLN A 70 1.07 -42.56 -12.44
C GLN A 70 0.33 -43.16 -13.64
N ARG A 71 -0.81 -42.59 -14.05
CA ARG A 71 -1.55 -43.03 -15.24
C ARG A 71 -0.77 -42.85 -16.54
N GLN A 72 -0.05 -41.74 -16.68
CA GLN A 72 0.83 -41.53 -17.85
C GLN A 72 1.94 -42.58 -17.97
N ALA A 73 2.37 -43.20 -16.86
CA ALA A 73 3.34 -44.28 -16.91
C ALA A 73 2.74 -45.63 -17.35
N GLU A 74 1.41 -45.76 -17.34
CA GLU A 74 0.67 -47.01 -17.59
C GLU A 74 -0.03 -47.04 -18.98
N GLU A 75 -0.32 -45.89 -19.61
CA GLU A 75 -1.09 -45.77 -20.87
C GLU A 75 -0.22 -45.42 -22.11
N GLY A 76 -0.41 -46.11 -23.25
CA GLY A 76 0.38 -45.99 -24.49
C GLY A 76 -0.11 -44.97 -25.53
N SER A 77 0.73 -44.74 -26.57
CA SER A 77 0.89 -43.53 -27.42
C SER A 77 -0.32 -42.80 -28.09
N ALA A 78 -1.57 -43.23 -27.91
CA ALA A 78 -2.74 -42.52 -28.47
C ALA A 78 -3.46 -41.60 -27.45
N GLU A 79 -3.45 -41.94 -26.16
CA GLU A 79 -4.03 -41.12 -25.06
C GLU A 79 -3.04 -40.07 -24.51
N GLU A 80 -1.77 -40.15 -24.94
CA GLU A 80 -0.65 -39.36 -24.42
C GLU A 80 -0.81 -37.84 -24.66
N ALA A 81 -1.48 -37.43 -25.75
CA ALA A 81 -1.70 -36.02 -26.08
C ALA A 81 -2.81 -35.36 -25.25
N GLU A 82 -3.82 -36.12 -24.83
CA GLU A 82 -4.89 -35.63 -23.95
C GLU A 82 -4.41 -35.55 -22.51
N LEU A 83 -3.72 -36.59 -22.03
CA LEU A 83 -3.04 -36.59 -20.73
C LEU A 83 -2.01 -35.45 -20.63
N ARG A 84 -1.23 -35.16 -21.69
CA ARG A 84 -0.31 -34.00 -21.66
C ARG A 84 -1.03 -32.66 -21.50
N ARG A 85 -2.20 -32.48 -22.13
CA ARG A 85 -3.00 -31.25 -22.00
C ARG A 85 -3.59 -31.12 -20.60
N GLU A 86 -4.16 -32.20 -20.06
CA GLU A 86 -4.72 -32.23 -18.70
C GLU A 86 -3.65 -31.98 -17.63
N GLY A 87 -2.49 -32.65 -17.74
CA GLY A 87 -1.35 -32.42 -16.86
C GLY A 87 -0.74 -31.01 -16.97
N GLY A 88 -0.90 -30.33 -18.11
CA GLY A 88 -0.54 -28.91 -18.27
C GLY A 88 -1.52 -27.97 -17.56
N ALA A 89 -2.82 -28.23 -17.69
CA ALA A 89 -3.87 -27.46 -17.02
C ALA A 89 -3.77 -27.58 -15.50
N LEU A 90 -3.59 -28.80 -14.96
CA LEU A 90 -3.42 -29.04 -13.52
C LEU A 90 -2.20 -28.31 -12.94
N ARG A 91 -1.09 -28.25 -13.69
CA ARG A 91 0.12 -27.51 -13.28
C ARG A 91 -0.11 -25.99 -13.29
N THR A 92 -0.82 -25.48 -14.28
CA THR A 92 -1.20 -24.06 -14.35
C THR A 92 -2.09 -23.66 -13.17
N GLU A 93 -3.06 -24.51 -12.83
CA GLU A 93 -3.97 -24.27 -11.71
C GLU A 93 -3.26 -24.34 -10.36
N MET A 94 -2.34 -25.31 -10.19
CA MET A 94 -1.46 -25.37 -9.03
C MET A 94 -0.61 -24.09 -8.89
N GLN A 95 -0.07 -23.57 -9.99
CA GLN A 95 0.70 -22.32 -9.96
C GLN A 95 -0.16 -21.12 -9.53
N ARG A 96 -1.39 -21.00 -10.03
CA ARG A 96 -2.34 -19.97 -9.58
C ARG A 96 -2.65 -20.08 -8.09
N HIS A 97 -2.92 -21.28 -7.59
CA HIS A 97 -3.17 -21.49 -6.15
C HIS A 97 -1.95 -21.18 -5.28
N VAL A 98 -0.74 -21.51 -5.74
CA VAL A 98 0.51 -21.16 -5.04
C VAL A 98 0.70 -19.65 -4.99
N GLU A 99 0.42 -18.94 -6.09
CA GLU A 99 0.53 -17.49 -6.16
C GLU A 99 -0.53 -16.80 -5.29
N ALA A 100 -1.79 -17.20 -5.39
CA ALA A 100 -2.87 -16.71 -4.52
C ALA A 100 -2.58 -16.95 -3.03
N SER A 101 -2.05 -18.13 -2.69
CA SER A 101 -1.63 -18.44 -1.32
C SER A 101 -0.44 -17.59 -0.85
N ARG A 102 0.50 -17.27 -1.74
CA ARG A 102 1.62 -16.37 -1.43
C ARG A 102 1.10 -14.96 -1.15
N THR A 103 0.27 -14.42 -2.03
CA THR A 103 -0.35 -13.10 -1.87
C THR A 103 -1.18 -13.01 -0.60
N PHE A 104 -1.99 -14.03 -0.31
CA PHE A 104 -2.75 -14.12 0.94
C PHE A 104 -1.83 -14.13 2.15
N ASN A 105 -0.83 -15.02 2.20
CA ASN A 105 0.10 -15.08 3.34
C ASN A 105 0.90 -13.79 3.51
N GLN A 106 1.31 -13.12 2.42
CA GLN A 106 1.95 -11.81 2.48
C GLN A 106 1.03 -10.75 3.09
N ALA A 107 -0.26 -10.76 2.73
CA ALA A 107 -1.26 -9.91 3.37
C ALA A 107 -1.40 -10.25 4.86
N VAL A 108 -1.55 -11.52 5.24
CA VAL A 108 -1.66 -11.96 6.65
C VAL A 108 -0.44 -11.56 7.47
N ASP A 109 0.77 -11.76 6.95
CA ASP A 109 2.01 -11.41 7.64
C ASP A 109 2.20 -9.89 7.73
N ALA A 110 1.75 -9.14 6.71
CA ALA A 110 1.64 -7.68 6.81
C ALA A 110 0.65 -7.29 7.92
N PHE A 111 -0.53 -7.94 8.01
CA PHE A 111 -1.50 -7.71 9.08
C PHE A 111 -0.97 -8.04 10.48
N GLY A 112 -0.21 -9.13 10.63
CA GLY A 112 0.42 -9.50 11.90
C GLY A 112 1.44 -8.46 12.37
N ARG A 113 2.24 -7.91 11.44
CA ARG A 113 3.16 -6.80 11.71
C ARG A 113 2.39 -5.51 12.05
N ILE A 114 1.36 -5.18 11.29
CA ILE A 114 0.47 -4.03 11.52
C ILE A 114 -0.15 -4.05 12.93
N ALA A 115 -0.66 -5.21 13.40
CA ALA A 115 -1.24 -5.34 14.74
C ALA A 115 -0.22 -5.13 15.87
N ALA A 116 1.03 -5.58 15.68
CA ALA A 116 2.11 -5.36 16.64
C ALA A 116 2.56 -3.88 16.69
N VAL A 117 2.52 -3.18 15.55
CA VAL A 117 2.83 -1.75 15.44
C VAL A 117 1.74 -0.89 16.09
N PHE A 118 0.47 -1.25 15.89
CA PHE A 118 -0.66 -0.56 16.51
C PHE A 118 -0.74 -0.74 18.03
N ALA A 119 -0.16 -1.81 18.57
CA ALA A 119 -0.06 -2.02 20.02
C ALA A 119 1.11 -1.24 20.68
N GLY A 120 2.03 -0.65 19.90
CA GLY A 120 3.39 -0.36 20.38
C GLY A 120 3.88 1.09 20.49
N GLY A 121 3.20 2.13 19.98
CA GLY A 121 3.50 3.52 20.41
C GLY A 121 3.84 4.60 19.37
N LEU A 122 3.73 4.38 18.06
CA LEU A 122 3.88 5.47 17.08
C LEU A 122 2.77 6.52 17.16
N ALA A 123 1.54 6.12 17.54
CA ALA A 123 0.36 6.99 17.50
C ALA A 123 0.25 7.97 18.68
N ASN A 124 0.97 7.76 19.80
CA ASN A 124 0.74 8.48 21.06
C ASN A 124 1.87 9.43 21.49
N THR A 125 2.88 9.69 20.65
CA THR A 125 3.89 10.70 20.98
C THR A 125 3.43 12.10 20.57
N ARG A 126 3.51 13.05 21.50
CA ARG A 126 3.33 14.49 21.21
C ARG A 126 4.62 15.15 20.69
N ASP A 127 5.73 14.42 20.64
CA ASP A 127 7.04 14.96 20.31
C ASP A 127 7.24 15.13 18.80
N ARG A 128 6.73 16.25 18.28
CA ARG A 128 6.72 16.62 16.86
C ARG A 128 8.10 16.98 16.29
N GLY A 129 9.08 17.27 17.15
CA GLY A 129 10.44 17.63 16.72
C GLY A 129 11.34 16.42 16.47
N VAL A 130 10.86 15.21 16.80
CA VAL A 130 11.60 13.96 16.65
C VAL A 130 11.00 13.15 15.49
N PRO A 131 11.83 12.64 14.55
CA PRO A 131 11.38 11.78 13.47
C PRO A 131 10.83 10.46 14.01
N LEU A 132 9.81 9.92 13.34
CA LEU A 132 9.30 8.59 13.63
C LEU A 132 10.08 7.50 12.88
N ASN A 133 10.33 6.37 13.54
CA ASN A 133 10.79 5.16 12.87
C ASN A 133 9.56 4.31 12.50
N ALA A 134 9.08 4.49 11.28
CA ALA A 134 7.89 3.84 10.75
C ALA A 134 8.21 2.41 10.28
N PRO A 135 7.61 1.37 10.87
CA PRO A 135 7.91 -0.03 10.57
C PRO A 135 7.31 -0.51 9.25
N LEU A 136 6.24 0.11 8.77
CA LEU A 136 5.74 -0.13 7.42
C LEU A 136 6.41 0.85 6.48
N THR A 137 7.00 0.32 5.42
CA THR A 137 7.63 1.10 4.36
C THR A 137 7.13 0.68 2.98
N ASN A 138 7.29 1.56 2.00
CA ASN A 138 6.94 1.31 0.60
C ASN A 138 8.04 1.89 -0.31
N GLY A 139 9.27 1.46 -0.05
CA GLY A 139 10.46 1.89 -0.79
C GLY A 139 10.53 1.31 -2.21
N GLU A 140 11.57 1.71 -2.94
CA GLU A 140 11.85 1.23 -4.29
C GLU A 140 11.90 -0.31 -4.37
N GLY A 141 11.32 -0.87 -5.43
CA GLY A 141 11.22 -2.32 -5.65
C GLY A 141 10.01 -3.02 -5.02
N ASN A 142 9.31 -2.38 -4.07
CA ASN A 142 8.10 -2.93 -3.41
C ASN A 142 6.87 -2.02 -3.51
N ARG A 143 6.89 -1.06 -4.43
CA ARG A 143 5.85 -0.05 -4.58
C ARG A 143 4.53 -0.67 -5.03
N SER A 144 3.46 -0.37 -4.30
CA SER A 144 2.09 -0.65 -4.71
C SER A 144 1.12 0.33 -4.05
N ALA A 145 -0.04 0.55 -4.67
CA ALA A 145 -1.14 1.29 -4.03
C ALA A 145 -1.46 0.74 -2.64
N PHE A 146 -1.49 -0.58 -2.49
CA PHE A 146 -1.82 -1.21 -1.21
C PHE A 146 -0.79 -0.87 -0.12
N ASN A 147 0.50 -1.07 -0.40
CA ASN A 147 1.56 -0.78 0.56
C ASN A 147 1.62 0.72 0.89
N TYR A 148 1.44 1.60 -0.11
CA TYR A 148 1.38 3.04 0.13
C TYR A 148 0.21 3.41 1.07
N ALA A 149 -1.00 2.92 0.80
CA ALA A 149 -2.14 3.17 1.69
C ALA A 149 -1.85 2.70 3.13
N LYS A 150 -1.26 1.51 3.31
CA LYS A 150 -0.88 1.00 4.64
C LYS A 150 0.19 1.84 5.33
N VAL A 151 1.17 2.36 4.59
CA VAL A 151 2.16 3.29 5.15
C VAL A 151 1.48 4.54 5.69
N ILE A 152 0.50 5.10 4.97
CA ILE A 152 -0.26 6.27 5.44
C ILE A 152 -1.08 5.91 6.69
N ASP A 153 -1.85 4.82 6.63
CA ASP A 153 -2.79 4.44 7.68
C ASP A 153 -2.09 4.12 9.02
N GLN A 154 -0.82 3.68 9.01
CA GLN A 154 -0.05 3.37 10.22
C GLN A 154 0.08 4.59 11.16
N PHE A 155 0.06 5.80 10.59
CA PHE A 155 0.20 7.04 11.33
C PHE A 155 -1.10 7.47 12.02
N ARG A 156 -2.24 6.85 11.68
CA ARG A 156 -3.55 7.10 12.31
C ARG A 156 -3.83 8.59 12.47
N VAL A 157 -3.70 9.33 11.35
CA VAL A 157 -3.58 10.79 11.39
C VAL A 157 -4.70 11.45 12.22
N GLU A 158 -5.92 10.93 12.10
CA GLU A 158 -7.13 11.38 12.82
C GLU A 158 -7.15 11.10 14.32
N GLN A 159 -6.42 10.08 14.80
CA GLN A 159 -6.43 9.69 16.22
C GLN A 159 -5.11 9.99 16.93
N SER A 160 -4.05 10.34 16.20
CA SER A 160 -2.74 10.58 16.80
C SER A 160 -2.63 11.99 17.37
N GLU A 161 -2.24 12.08 18.65
CA GLU A 161 -1.98 13.37 19.31
C GLU A 161 -0.83 14.17 18.67
N ARG A 162 0.06 13.48 17.94
CA ARG A 162 1.14 14.10 17.17
C ARG A 162 0.61 15.08 16.13
N TYR A 163 -0.46 14.68 15.44
CA TYR A 163 -1.03 15.40 14.30
C TYR A 163 -2.30 16.19 14.66
N ALA A 164 -2.85 15.95 15.86
CA ALA A 164 -3.99 16.69 16.36
C ALA A 164 -3.71 18.21 16.36
N PRO A 165 -4.58 19.03 15.75
CA PRO A 165 -4.39 20.47 15.64
C PRO A 165 -4.54 21.12 17.03
N GLY A 166 -3.77 22.17 17.24
CA GLY A 166 -3.91 23.07 18.40
C GLY A 166 -3.92 24.52 17.91
N GLU A 167 -3.09 25.37 18.51
CA GLU A 167 -2.82 26.72 17.99
C GLU A 167 -2.13 26.70 16.61
N LYS A 168 -1.47 25.59 16.28
CA LYS A 168 -0.80 25.32 15.00
C LYS A 168 -1.35 24.04 14.38
N THR A 169 -1.10 23.88 13.08
CA THR A 169 -1.33 22.62 12.35
C THR A 169 0.02 21.94 12.07
N TYR A 170 -0.01 20.63 11.83
CA TYR A 170 1.19 19.80 11.77
C TYR A 170 1.27 19.03 10.45
N CYS A 171 0.78 19.67 9.38
CA CYS A 171 0.68 19.08 8.06
C CYS A 171 2.06 18.75 7.45
N ASN A 172 3.07 19.59 7.69
CA ASN A 172 4.46 19.33 7.28
C ASN A 172 5.08 18.16 8.05
N ILE A 173 4.80 18.01 9.35
CA ILE A 173 5.29 16.87 10.15
C ILE A 173 4.65 15.56 9.67
N PHE A 174 3.34 15.56 9.40
CA PHE A 174 2.67 14.38 8.84
C PHE A 174 3.23 14.01 7.46
N ALA A 175 3.43 14.99 6.57
CA ALA A 175 4.04 14.75 5.28
C ALA A 175 5.48 14.23 5.43
N TRP A 176 6.26 14.77 6.37
CA TRP A 176 7.61 14.31 6.66
C TRP A 176 7.66 12.85 7.12
N ASP A 177 6.87 12.48 8.12
CA ASP A 177 6.85 11.11 8.64
C ASP A 177 6.41 10.10 7.57
N VAL A 178 5.38 10.44 6.80
CA VAL A 178 4.91 9.58 5.70
C VAL A 178 5.97 9.45 4.61
N THR A 179 6.53 10.56 4.14
CA THR A 179 7.52 10.51 3.04
C THR A 179 8.82 9.82 3.43
N ARG A 180 9.24 9.93 4.70
CA ARG A 180 10.34 9.12 5.25
C ARG A 180 10.04 7.62 5.21
N ALA A 181 8.85 7.22 5.66
CA ALA A 181 8.43 5.81 5.62
C ALA A 181 8.34 5.25 4.19
N LEU A 182 8.12 6.13 3.20
CA LEU A 182 8.12 5.78 1.79
C LEU A 182 9.53 5.76 1.15
N GLY A 183 10.57 6.14 1.88
CA GLY A 183 11.94 6.26 1.35
C GLY A 183 12.12 7.44 0.39
N ALA A 184 11.26 8.45 0.49
CA ALA A 184 11.20 9.61 -0.42
C ALA A 184 11.13 10.92 0.37
N GLU A 185 11.97 11.07 1.40
CA GLU A 185 11.82 12.12 2.41
C GLU A 185 11.64 13.53 1.82
N ILE A 186 10.58 14.22 2.25
CA ILE A 186 10.50 15.68 2.26
C ILE A 186 10.87 16.13 3.67
N PRO A 187 12.04 16.76 3.88
CA PRO A 187 12.57 16.96 5.22
C PRO A 187 11.76 18.01 6.01
N HIS A 188 11.56 17.76 7.31
CA HIS A 188 11.16 18.80 8.26
C HIS A 188 12.37 19.61 8.74
N TYR A 189 13.52 18.96 8.86
CA TYR A 189 14.78 19.61 9.22
C TYR A 189 15.85 19.35 8.18
N VAL A 190 16.55 20.39 7.76
CA VAL A 190 17.71 20.31 6.86
C VAL A 190 18.99 20.75 7.58
N ILE A 191 20.13 20.25 7.11
CA ILE A 191 21.43 20.78 7.53
C ILE A 191 21.50 22.22 7.03
N LYS A 192 21.72 23.15 7.96
CA LYS A 192 21.74 24.57 7.65
C LYS A 192 22.91 24.88 6.70
N ASP A 193 22.63 25.71 5.70
CA ASP A 193 23.58 26.16 4.67
C ASP A 193 24.15 25.01 3.81
N ASP A 194 23.55 23.81 3.84
CA ASP A 194 23.95 22.70 2.96
C ASP A 194 23.44 22.94 1.53
N PRO A 195 24.32 22.99 0.52
CA PRO A 195 23.94 23.33 -0.85
C PRO A 195 23.09 22.25 -1.53
N ALA A 196 23.07 21.03 -0.99
CA ALA A 196 22.23 19.94 -1.50
C ALA A 196 20.88 19.87 -0.79
N GLY A 197 20.61 20.74 0.19
CA GLY A 197 19.39 20.70 1.00
C GLY A 197 19.26 19.40 1.79
N ALA A 198 20.37 18.82 2.24
CA ALA A 198 20.39 17.51 2.88
C ALA A 198 19.55 17.46 4.16
N SER A 199 18.82 16.35 4.35
CA SER A 199 18.09 16.08 5.60
C SER A 199 19.04 16.09 6.80
N ALA A 200 18.60 16.72 7.89
CA ALA A 200 19.31 16.73 9.17
C ALA A 200 19.21 15.40 9.93
N VAL A 201 18.36 14.48 9.46
CA VAL A 201 18.09 13.19 10.06
C VAL A 201 18.64 12.08 9.15
N ASP A 202 19.20 11.03 9.74
CA ASP A 202 19.66 9.84 9.02
C ASP A 202 18.54 8.83 8.74
N GLU A 203 18.87 7.69 8.14
CA GLU A 203 17.90 6.63 7.80
C GLU A 203 17.26 5.98 9.04
N LEU A 204 17.93 6.02 10.19
CA LEU A 204 17.47 5.43 11.44
C LEU A 204 16.58 6.39 12.26
N GLY A 205 16.38 7.61 11.78
CA GLY A 205 15.62 8.63 12.51
C GLY A 205 16.46 9.30 13.60
N GLN A 206 17.78 9.33 13.48
CA GLN A 206 18.64 10.08 14.40
C GLN A 206 19.13 11.37 13.76
N PHE A 207 19.25 12.43 14.55
CA PHE A 207 19.90 13.65 14.08
C PHE A 207 21.38 13.37 13.81
N LYS A 208 21.83 13.74 12.61
CA LYS A 208 23.22 13.56 12.18
C LYS A 208 24.16 14.35 13.10
N ALA A 209 25.37 13.85 13.34
CA ALA A 209 26.37 14.50 14.20
C ALA A 209 26.73 15.94 13.76
N GLY A 210 26.48 16.32 12.51
CA GLY A 210 26.64 17.67 11.96
C GLY A 210 25.37 18.53 11.92
N ALA A 211 24.23 18.05 12.44
CA ALA A 211 22.95 18.78 12.43
C ALA A 211 22.81 19.82 13.57
N ALA A 212 23.93 20.23 14.17
CA ALA A 212 23.96 21.33 15.13
C ALA A 212 23.61 22.64 14.40
N GLY A 213 22.50 23.28 14.80
CA GLY A 213 22.00 24.48 14.11
C GLY A 213 21.17 24.21 12.85
N ARG A 214 20.65 22.98 12.68
CA ARG A 214 19.67 22.61 11.63
C ARG A 214 18.54 23.63 11.48
N GLU A 215 18.03 23.74 10.28
CA GLU A 215 16.93 24.63 9.95
C GLU A 215 15.62 23.85 9.85
N GLU A 216 14.58 24.35 10.53
CA GLU A 216 13.21 23.84 10.40
C GLU A 216 12.54 24.41 9.15
N LEU A 217 11.89 23.52 8.39
CA LEU A 217 11.10 23.88 7.23
C LEU A 217 9.61 23.94 7.61
N ASP A 218 9.06 25.16 7.58
CA ASP A 218 7.62 25.34 7.45
C ASP A 218 7.17 25.04 6.01
N VAL A 219 5.87 25.01 5.74
CA VAL A 219 5.37 24.61 4.40
C VAL A 219 5.87 25.53 3.29
N ASN A 220 6.02 26.84 3.54
CA ASN A 220 6.50 27.75 2.49
C ASN A 220 7.96 27.46 2.15
N ARG A 221 8.78 27.17 3.17
CA ARG A 221 10.18 26.72 2.99
C ARG A 221 10.26 25.33 2.37
N THR A 222 9.35 24.41 2.71
CA THR A 222 9.22 23.11 2.03
C THR A 222 8.96 23.28 0.53
N VAL A 223 8.12 24.24 0.12
CA VAL A 223 7.93 24.57 -1.31
C VAL A 223 9.21 25.10 -1.95
N GLY A 224 10.00 25.90 -1.22
CA GLY A 224 11.33 26.33 -1.67
C GLY A 224 12.25 25.13 -1.89
N TRP A 225 12.35 24.25 -0.90
CA TRP A 225 13.15 23.02 -0.98
C TRP A 225 12.73 22.11 -2.12
N LEU A 226 11.42 21.88 -2.34
CA LEU A 226 10.92 21.07 -3.45
C LEU A 226 11.32 21.65 -4.83
N LYS A 227 11.35 22.97 -4.96
CA LYS A 227 11.75 23.62 -6.23
C LYS A 227 13.26 23.58 -6.46
N GLU A 228 14.04 23.82 -5.41
CA GLU A 228 15.48 23.98 -5.52
C GLU A 228 16.22 22.63 -5.46
N HIS A 229 15.85 21.77 -4.51
CA HIS A 229 16.52 20.51 -4.24
C HIS A 229 15.67 19.29 -4.63
N GLY A 230 14.34 19.41 -4.64
CA GLY A 230 13.44 18.29 -4.96
C GLY A 230 13.88 17.44 -6.16
N PRO A 231 14.23 18.01 -7.33
CA PRO A 231 14.68 17.24 -8.49
C PRO A 231 15.90 16.36 -8.25
N SER A 232 16.90 16.82 -7.48
CA SER A 232 18.07 15.99 -7.13
C SER A 232 17.75 14.92 -6.08
N HIS A 233 16.63 15.07 -5.38
CA HIS A 233 16.08 14.10 -4.42
C HIS A 233 14.87 13.36 -4.99
N GLY A 234 14.78 13.19 -6.32
CA GLY A 234 13.75 12.37 -6.97
C GLY A 234 12.35 12.99 -7.11
N TRP A 235 12.12 14.17 -6.54
CA TRP A 235 10.84 14.88 -6.59
C TRP A 235 10.69 15.71 -7.87
N GLN A 236 9.56 15.55 -8.54
CA GLN A 236 9.23 16.29 -9.76
C GLN A 236 7.85 16.91 -9.67
N ARG A 237 7.72 18.15 -10.15
CA ARG A 237 6.43 18.84 -10.22
C ARG A 237 5.62 18.29 -11.38
N VAL A 238 4.35 17.98 -11.12
CA VAL A 238 3.42 17.41 -12.09
C VAL A 238 2.03 18.06 -11.97
N ASP A 239 1.11 17.66 -12.83
CA ASP A 239 -0.31 18.01 -12.68
C ASP A 239 -1.03 17.06 -11.71
N ALA A 240 -2.28 17.40 -11.37
CA ALA A 240 -3.11 16.63 -10.44
C ALA A 240 -3.37 15.19 -10.93
N ARG A 241 -3.55 15.00 -12.24
CA ARG A 241 -3.85 13.69 -12.83
C ARG A 241 -2.67 12.75 -12.66
N MET A 242 -1.51 13.20 -13.11
CA MET A 242 -0.28 12.45 -12.97
C MET A 242 0.05 12.18 -11.51
N ALA A 243 -0.15 13.14 -10.61
CA ALA A 243 0.08 12.92 -9.18
C ALA A 243 -0.81 11.81 -8.60
N GLN A 244 -2.10 11.76 -8.96
CA GLN A 244 -2.98 10.68 -8.53
C GLN A 244 -2.59 9.34 -9.16
N GLU A 245 -2.26 9.32 -10.46
CA GLU A 245 -1.82 8.11 -11.17
C GLU A 245 -0.54 7.53 -10.54
N MET A 246 0.42 8.38 -10.19
CA MET A 246 1.64 7.98 -9.48
C MET A 246 1.33 7.41 -8.09
N ALA A 247 0.46 8.06 -7.31
CA ALA A 247 0.02 7.53 -6.02
C ALA A 247 -0.68 6.17 -6.17
N ASN A 248 -1.50 5.99 -7.20
CA ASN A 248 -2.14 4.71 -7.54
C ASN A 248 -1.13 3.64 -8.01
N GLY A 249 0.03 4.04 -8.52
CA GLY A 249 1.17 3.16 -8.78
C GLY A 249 1.99 2.83 -7.51
N GLY A 250 1.69 3.44 -6.37
CA GLY A 250 2.47 3.30 -5.14
C GLY A 250 3.67 4.24 -5.07
N HIS A 251 3.77 5.26 -5.93
CA HIS A 251 4.82 6.26 -5.89
C HIS A 251 4.41 7.44 -4.99
N PRO A 252 5.29 7.93 -4.10
CA PRO A 252 4.97 9.03 -3.20
C PRO A 252 4.57 10.29 -3.97
N ALA A 253 3.48 10.92 -3.54
CA ALA A 253 3.02 12.16 -4.14
C ALA A 253 2.43 13.09 -3.06
N VAL A 254 2.55 14.41 -3.28
CA VAL A 254 2.06 15.44 -2.36
C VAL A 254 1.37 16.57 -3.12
N ALA A 255 0.36 17.15 -2.47
CA ALA A 255 -0.28 18.39 -2.88
C ALA A 255 0.15 19.50 -1.91
N VAL A 256 0.70 20.58 -2.44
CA VAL A 256 1.28 21.67 -1.64
C VAL A 256 0.79 23.02 -2.12
N TRP A 257 0.34 23.85 -1.19
CA TRP A 257 -0.01 25.24 -1.43
C TRP A 257 0.92 26.17 -0.63
N PRO A 258 1.78 26.97 -1.29
CA PRO A 258 2.48 28.05 -0.62
C PRO A 258 1.51 29.20 -0.33
N ASN A 259 1.56 29.74 0.88
CA ASN A 259 0.78 30.91 1.23
C ASN A 259 1.58 32.18 0.93
N PRO A 260 1.15 33.04 0.00
CA PRO A 260 1.89 34.25 -0.36
C PRO A 260 1.78 35.37 0.69
N GLY A 261 0.87 35.24 1.67
CA GLY A 261 0.69 36.23 2.72
C GLY A 261 1.87 36.24 3.71
N SER A 262 2.42 37.43 3.96
CA SER A 262 3.49 37.62 4.96
C SER A 262 3.08 37.05 6.33
N GLY A 263 3.96 36.26 6.94
CA GLY A 263 3.74 35.65 8.25
C GLY A 263 2.71 34.52 8.30
N LYS A 264 2.15 34.08 7.15
CA LYS A 264 1.23 32.93 7.09
C LYS A 264 1.93 31.70 6.55
N HIS A 265 1.62 30.55 7.10
CA HIS A 265 2.14 29.27 6.62
C HIS A 265 1.29 28.72 5.47
N GLY A 266 1.93 27.97 4.57
CA GLY A 266 1.27 27.18 3.54
C GLY A 266 0.57 25.95 4.09
N HIS A 267 0.13 25.07 3.19
CA HIS A 267 -0.45 23.77 3.55
C HIS A 267 0.06 22.66 2.62
N ILE A 268 0.29 21.47 3.17
CA ILE A 268 0.74 20.28 2.46
C ILE A 268 -0.15 19.09 2.85
N ALA A 269 -0.48 18.24 1.88
CA ALA A 269 -1.16 16.98 2.10
C ALA A 269 -0.46 15.88 1.30
N VAL A 270 -0.50 14.66 1.84
CA VAL A 270 -0.04 13.47 1.12
C VAL A 270 -1.15 13.03 0.18
N ILE A 271 -0.82 12.79 -1.09
CA ILE A 271 -1.77 12.22 -2.05
C ILE A 271 -1.78 10.72 -1.82
N ARG A 272 -2.96 10.19 -1.47
CA ARG A 272 -3.11 8.75 -1.20
C ARG A 272 -3.64 8.03 -2.44
N PRO A 273 -3.41 6.73 -2.58
CA PRO A 273 -4.08 5.92 -3.59
C PRO A 273 -5.59 6.07 -3.48
N GLY A 274 -6.26 6.25 -4.62
CA GLY A 274 -7.69 6.58 -4.69
C GLY A 274 -8.14 7.03 -6.08
N SER A 275 -9.39 7.48 -6.15
CA SER A 275 -9.97 8.04 -7.37
C SER A 275 -9.63 9.52 -7.52
N LEU A 276 -9.57 10.00 -8.77
CA LEU A 276 -9.57 11.42 -9.10
C LEU A 276 -10.96 11.79 -9.63
N PRO A 277 -11.93 12.18 -8.78
CA PRO A 277 -13.20 12.69 -9.25
C PRO A 277 -12.96 14.02 -9.98
N LEU A 278 -12.89 13.97 -11.31
CA LEU A 278 -12.61 15.10 -12.19
C LEU A 278 -13.65 16.24 -12.10
N GLN A 279 -14.82 15.99 -11.50
CA GLN A 279 -15.90 16.95 -11.37
C GLN A 279 -16.05 17.54 -9.96
N THR A 280 -15.56 16.87 -8.91
CA THR A 280 -15.83 17.22 -7.51
C THR A 280 -14.74 16.64 -6.60
N GLY A 281 -13.78 17.43 -6.13
CA GLY A 281 -12.88 16.98 -5.06
C GLY A 281 -11.40 17.12 -5.31
N GLY A 282 -10.92 16.98 -6.55
CA GLY A 282 -9.47 16.91 -6.83
C GLY A 282 -8.86 15.58 -6.38
N VAL A 283 -7.53 15.54 -6.17
CA VAL A 283 -6.79 14.31 -5.81
C VAL A 283 -7.24 13.77 -4.44
N ALA A 284 -7.15 12.46 -4.24
CA ALA A 284 -7.36 11.82 -2.94
C ALA A 284 -6.20 12.14 -2.01
N ILE A 285 -6.48 12.57 -0.78
CA ILE A 285 -5.49 13.03 0.18
C ILE A 285 -5.64 12.40 1.57
N ALA A 286 -4.53 12.41 2.31
CA ALA A 286 -4.47 12.35 3.76
C ALA A 286 -3.77 13.62 4.26
N GLN A 287 -4.24 14.21 5.38
CA GLN A 287 -3.66 15.45 5.89
C GLN A 287 -3.80 15.66 7.40
N ALA A 288 -2.90 16.49 7.92
CA ALA A 288 -2.89 16.98 9.31
C ALA A 288 -2.94 18.52 9.37
N GLY A 289 -3.87 19.12 8.62
CA GLY A 289 -4.12 20.55 8.62
C GLY A 289 -5.10 20.97 9.71
N ARG A 290 -5.95 21.96 9.39
CA ARG A 290 -7.04 22.36 10.29
C ARG A 290 -8.10 21.27 10.42
N LEU A 291 -8.34 20.56 9.32
CA LEU A 291 -9.05 19.30 9.31
C LEU A 291 -8.00 18.19 9.28
N VAL A 292 -8.23 17.17 10.09
CA VAL A 292 -7.39 15.98 10.11
C VAL A 292 -8.19 14.89 9.43
N LEU A 293 -7.67 14.38 8.33
CA LEU A 293 -8.39 13.46 7.45
C LEU A 293 -7.43 12.37 7.01
N ASN A 294 -7.79 11.11 7.25
CA ASN A 294 -7.04 9.99 6.73
C ASN A 294 -7.36 9.79 5.25
N ALA A 295 -8.63 9.91 4.85
CA ALA A 295 -9.05 9.74 3.46
C ALA A 295 -10.18 10.70 3.08
N ASP A 296 -9.88 11.67 2.23
CA ASP A 296 -10.86 12.51 1.55
C ASP A 296 -10.24 13.05 0.25
N HIS A 297 -10.87 14.04 -0.39
CA HIS A 297 -10.33 14.71 -1.57
C HIS A 297 -9.81 16.10 -1.24
N LEU A 298 -8.93 16.61 -2.11
CA LEU A 298 -8.24 17.88 -1.96
C LEU A 298 -9.17 19.02 -1.55
N ASP A 299 -10.36 19.12 -2.13
CA ASP A 299 -11.33 20.17 -1.82
C ASP A 299 -11.76 20.14 -0.35
N ALA A 300 -11.97 18.97 0.27
CA ALA A 300 -12.30 18.90 1.69
C ALA A 300 -11.19 19.50 2.57
N GLY A 301 -9.93 19.35 2.13
CA GLY A 301 -8.78 19.84 2.87
C GLY A 301 -8.32 21.25 2.56
N PHE A 302 -8.53 21.71 1.33
CA PHE A 302 -8.02 22.97 0.80
C PHE A 302 -9.12 23.99 0.51
N ASN A 303 -10.43 23.64 0.57
CA ASN A 303 -11.58 24.56 0.43
C ASN A 303 -11.61 25.58 1.55
N ASP A 304 -10.79 26.60 1.37
CA ASP A 304 -11.14 27.93 1.80
C ASP A 304 -11.86 28.58 0.62
N PRO A 305 -13.20 28.79 0.68
CA PRO A 305 -13.97 29.33 -0.44
C PRO A 305 -13.53 30.75 -0.84
N GLU A 306 -12.74 31.44 -0.02
CA GLU A 306 -12.14 32.74 -0.36
C GLU A 306 -10.83 32.63 -1.15
N LEU A 307 -10.23 31.44 -1.23
CA LEU A 307 -8.93 31.21 -1.85
C LEU A 307 -9.04 30.12 -2.93
N ARG A 308 -9.06 30.51 -4.20
CA ARG A 308 -8.61 29.63 -5.30
C ARG A 308 -7.11 29.40 -5.15
N LYS A 309 -6.74 28.53 -4.21
CA LYS A 309 -5.35 28.24 -3.84
C LYS A 309 -4.63 27.64 -5.05
N PRO A 310 -3.50 28.22 -5.50
CA PRO A 310 -2.69 27.62 -6.57
C PRO A 310 -1.91 26.42 -6.03
N VAL A 311 -2.60 25.30 -5.86
CA VAL A 311 -2.01 24.03 -5.40
C VAL A 311 -1.01 23.51 -6.44
N GLN A 312 0.15 23.06 -5.97
CA GLN A 312 1.20 22.43 -6.73
C GLN A 312 1.23 20.95 -6.39
N TYR A 313 1.40 20.09 -7.38
CA TYR A 313 1.49 18.65 -7.19
C TYR A 313 2.91 18.19 -7.48
N TRP A 314 3.40 17.28 -6.64
CA TRP A 314 4.73 16.72 -6.75
C TRP A 314 4.67 15.22 -6.60
N ARG A 315 5.54 14.50 -7.32
CA ARG A 315 5.68 13.04 -7.26
C ARG A 315 7.14 12.65 -7.14
N HIS A 316 7.42 11.51 -6.53
CA HIS A 316 8.75 10.94 -6.40
C HIS A 316 8.86 9.62 -7.17
N ASP A 317 9.91 9.43 -7.97
CA ASP A 317 10.12 8.19 -8.74
C ASP A 317 10.47 6.99 -7.86
#